data_AF-A0A8S1FDQ3-F1
#
_entry.id   AF-A0A8S1FDQ3-F1
#
_cell.length_a   1.000
_cell.length_b   1.000
_cell.length_c   1.000
_cell.angle_alpha   90.00
_cell.angle_beta   90.00
_cell.angle_gamma   90.00
#
_symmetry.space_group_name_H-M   'P 1'
#
loop_
_entity.id
_entity.type
_entity.pdbx_description
1 polymer ?
#
loop_
_entity_poly.entity_id
_entity_poly.type
_entity_poly.pdbx_seq_one_letter_code
_entity_poly.pdbx_strand_id
1 'polypeptide(L)'
;MKRIWNKIGSTAKSGAFLKKAINHVAEVEKGDIKVVPPKYPTERKHEADEVAKKEIFSKNERLVENMNKMKITSTDPVERWTSTKDLPTRESEFLHRNDPIWEYGFYEPSPERIPKNKLMFREALEFMRLRQQIEGSQNPKQKIEATEALKKHSAPSRVDAELLEDIYEYFRPFERKDLQKVVNRRELAALQDHLQNNSDQRMLYEEAGRLKDTLSVNAKFLNEYRNLDDTEKEKVREAIMKLRQEEHERLGKRLAEIELTEKESAEAIRTKRAEQSSKSDEKS
;
A
#
# COMPACT_ATOMS: atom_id res chain seq x y z
N MET A 1 -10.97 -17.67 -37.73
CA MET A 1 -11.30 -16.41 -38.46
C MET A 1 -12.51 -15.66 -37.89
N LYS A 2 -13.75 -16.19 -37.89
CA LYS A 2 -14.96 -15.45 -37.42
C LYS A 2 -14.97 -14.98 -35.95
N ARG A 3 -14.26 -15.67 -35.04
CA ARG A 3 -14.16 -15.29 -33.61
C ARG A 3 -13.23 -14.10 -33.33
N ILE A 4 -12.31 -13.79 -34.24
CA ILE A 4 -11.33 -12.70 -34.08
C ILE A 4 -11.98 -11.35 -34.44
N TRP A 5 -12.83 -11.34 -35.48
CA TRP A 5 -13.53 -10.14 -35.94
C TRP A 5 -14.56 -9.61 -34.94
N ASN A 6 -15.28 -10.49 -34.22
CA ASN A 6 -16.25 -10.05 -33.21
C ASN A 6 -15.61 -9.40 -31.96
N LYS A 7 -14.32 -9.66 -31.69
CA LYS A 7 -13.59 -9.05 -30.56
C LYS A 7 -13.02 -7.66 -30.88
N ILE A 8 -12.77 -7.37 -32.16
CA ILE A 8 -12.32 -6.05 -32.62
C ILE A 8 -13.49 -5.04 -32.56
N GLY A 9 -14.72 -5.50 -32.74
CA GLY A 9 -15.92 -4.66 -32.60
C GLY A 9 -16.26 -4.24 -31.16
N SER A 10 -15.88 -5.03 -30.15
CA SER A 10 -16.13 -4.67 -28.73
C SER A 10 -15.12 -3.66 -28.19
N THR A 11 -13.88 -3.65 -28.68
CA THR A 11 -12.85 -2.66 -28.31
C THR A 11 -13.09 -1.30 -28.97
N ALA A 12 -13.72 -1.25 -30.15
CA ALA A 12 -14.17 0.01 -30.76
C ALA A 12 -15.22 0.76 -29.91
N LYS A 13 -16.10 0.03 -29.22
CA LYS A 13 -17.09 0.62 -28.30
C LYS A 13 -16.43 1.21 -27.05
N SER A 14 -15.40 0.57 -26.48
CA SER A 14 -14.68 1.14 -25.31
C SER A 14 -13.87 2.39 -25.66
N GLY A 15 -13.31 2.46 -26.89
CA GLY A 15 -12.60 3.64 -27.36
C GLY A 15 -13.47 4.90 -27.44
N ALA A 16 -14.76 4.76 -27.80
CA ALA A 16 -15.70 5.88 -27.83
C ALA A 16 -16.06 6.40 -26.42
N PHE A 17 -16.20 5.51 -25.44
CA PHE A 17 -16.42 5.89 -24.04
C PHE A 17 -15.19 6.55 -23.42
N LEU A 18 -13.98 6.03 -23.70
CA LEU A 18 -12.72 6.63 -23.25
C LEU A 18 -12.52 8.04 -23.83
N LYS A 19 -12.82 8.26 -25.13
CA LYS A 19 -12.78 9.61 -25.73
C LYS A 19 -13.76 10.58 -25.06
N LYS A 20 -14.98 10.15 -24.74
CA LYS A 20 -15.96 10.98 -24.03
C LYS A 20 -15.50 11.32 -22.61
N ALA A 21 -14.92 10.35 -21.89
CA ALA A 21 -14.38 10.58 -20.55
C ALA A 21 -13.20 11.56 -20.56
N ILE A 22 -12.27 11.41 -21.52
CA ILE A 22 -11.13 12.33 -21.67
C ILE A 22 -11.62 13.75 -22.01
N ASN A 23 -12.58 13.90 -22.92
CA ASN A 23 -13.15 15.20 -23.25
C ASN A 23 -13.85 15.84 -22.03
N HIS A 24 -14.61 15.06 -21.26
CA HIS A 24 -15.28 15.56 -20.05
C HIS A 24 -14.27 15.99 -18.97
N VAL A 25 -13.16 15.26 -18.81
CA VAL A 25 -12.08 15.68 -17.90
C VAL A 25 -11.40 16.95 -18.41
N ALA A 26 -11.13 17.05 -19.71
CA ALA A 26 -10.55 18.25 -20.31
C ALA A 26 -11.46 19.49 -20.19
N GLU A 27 -12.78 19.33 -20.27
CA GLU A 27 -13.76 20.40 -20.05
C GLU A 27 -13.85 20.81 -18.57
N VAL A 28 -13.65 19.87 -17.63
CA VAL A 28 -13.52 20.18 -16.20
C VAL A 28 -12.20 20.92 -15.90
N GLU A 29 -11.08 20.51 -16.51
CA GLU A 29 -9.77 21.18 -16.34
C GLU A 29 -9.73 22.58 -16.94
N LYS A 30 -10.43 22.81 -18.06
CA LYS A 30 -10.59 24.15 -18.65
C LYS A 30 -11.50 25.08 -17.85
N GLY A 31 -12.20 24.56 -16.83
CA GLY A 31 -13.11 25.33 -15.98
C GLY A 31 -14.50 25.54 -16.57
N ASP A 32 -14.82 24.93 -17.70
CA ASP A 32 -16.11 25.07 -18.38
C ASP A 32 -17.23 24.30 -17.65
N ILE A 33 -16.87 23.26 -16.88
CA ILE A 33 -17.83 22.42 -16.12
C ILE A 33 -17.47 22.40 -14.63
N LYS A 34 -18.32 23.00 -13.80
CA LYS A 34 -18.20 22.97 -12.33
C LYS A 34 -18.80 21.67 -11.79
N VAL A 35 -17.94 20.74 -11.33
CA VAL A 35 -18.37 19.47 -10.73
C VAL A 35 -19.00 19.75 -9.35
N VAL A 36 -20.31 19.54 -9.23
CA VAL A 36 -21.02 19.68 -7.96
C VAL A 36 -20.80 18.41 -7.12
N PRO A 37 -20.43 18.53 -5.84
CA PRO A 37 -20.26 17.36 -4.98
C PRO A 37 -21.59 16.59 -4.82
N PRO A 38 -21.53 15.25 -4.72
CA PRO A 38 -22.71 14.42 -4.53
C PRO A 38 -23.41 14.78 -3.22
N LYS A 39 -24.72 15.06 -3.29
CA LYS A 39 -25.54 15.38 -2.11
C LYS A 39 -25.96 14.08 -1.42
N TYR A 40 -25.48 13.85 -0.21
CA TYR A 40 -25.97 12.77 0.65
C TYR A 40 -27.32 13.17 1.29
N PRO A 41 -28.28 12.25 1.42
CA PRO A 41 -29.51 12.51 2.15
C PRO A 41 -29.19 12.72 3.64
N THR A 42 -29.57 13.86 4.20
CA THR A 42 -29.48 14.12 5.64
C THR A 42 -30.69 13.55 6.37
N GLU A 43 -30.51 13.15 7.63
CA GLU A 43 -31.57 12.63 8.50
C GLU A 43 -32.72 13.64 8.64
N ARG A 44 -33.95 13.16 8.45
CA ARG A 44 -35.16 13.96 8.65
C ARG A 44 -35.40 14.08 10.16
N LYS A 45 -35.51 15.29 10.68
CA LYS A 45 -35.94 15.52 12.06
C LYS A 45 -37.39 15.07 12.20
N HIS A 46 -37.63 14.02 12.98
CA HIS A 46 -38.98 13.61 13.36
C HIS A 46 -39.48 14.55 14.45
N GLU A 47 -40.50 15.35 14.15
CA GLU A 47 -41.22 16.12 15.16
C GLU A 47 -42.14 15.17 15.93
N ALA A 48 -41.97 15.08 17.24
CA ALA A 48 -42.81 14.23 18.09
C ALA A 48 -44.25 14.75 18.14
N ASP A 49 -45.20 13.82 18.02
CA ASP A 49 -46.64 14.06 18.07
C ASP A 49 -47.05 14.83 19.34
N GLU A 50 -48.00 15.74 19.21
CA GLU A 50 -48.46 16.60 20.31
C GLU A 50 -49.05 15.81 21.50
N VAL A 51 -49.58 14.62 21.23
CA VAL A 51 -50.10 13.70 22.26
C VAL A 51 -48.97 13.17 23.12
N ALA A 52 -47.87 12.72 22.50
CA ALA A 52 -46.69 12.25 23.22
C ALA A 52 -46.07 13.37 24.05
N LYS A 53 -46.04 14.62 23.53
CA LYS A 53 -45.58 15.78 24.30
C LYS A 53 -46.45 16.00 25.54
N LYS A 54 -47.78 15.96 25.41
CA LYS A 54 -48.71 16.14 26.55
C LYS A 54 -48.56 15.04 27.60
N GLU A 55 -48.37 13.79 27.20
CA GLU A 55 -48.11 12.69 28.12
C GLU A 55 -46.76 12.84 28.85
N ILE A 56 -45.71 13.29 28.15
CA ILE A 56 -44.40 13.56 28.77
C ILE A 56 -44.46 14.70 29.79
N PHE A 57 -45.27 15.74 29.53
CA PHE A 57 -45.46 16.85 30.48
C PHE A 57 -46.42 16.52 31.62
N SER A 58 -47.19 15.44 31.53
CA SER A 58 -48.06 14.99 32.61
C SER A 58 -47.26 14.29 33.72
N LYS A 59 -47.45 14.73 34.97
CA LYS A 59 -46.78 14.11 36.12
C LYS A 59 -47.48 12.80 36.46
N ASN A 60 -46.82 11.68 36.18
CA ASN A 60 -47.29 10.36 36.59
C ASN A 60 -46.91 10.10 38.06
N GLU A 61 -47.87 10.31 38.96
CA GLU A 61 -47.69 10.13 40.42
C GLU A 61 -47.19 8.72 40.78
N ARG A 62 -47.68 7.69 40.09
CA ARG A 62 -47.22 6.30 40.24
C ARG A 62 -45.73 6.11 39.92
N LEU A 63 -45.21 6.85 38.93
CA LEU A 63 -43.80 6.78 38.58
C LEU A 63 -42.94 7.46 39.64
N VAL A 64 -43.39 8.59 40.18
CA VAL A 64 -42.71 9.30 41.27
C VAL A 64 -42.63 8.45 42.53
N GLU A 65 -43.74 7.79 42.91
CA GLU A 65 -43.76 6.85 44.04
C GLU A 65 -42.79 5.67 43.85
N ASN A 66 -42.69 5.14 42.63
CA ASN A 66 -41.77 4.04 42.31
C ASN A 66 -40.31 4.49 42.27
N MET A 67 -40.02 5.70 41.79
CA MET A 67 -38.68 6.29 41.85
C MET A 67 -38.24 6.56 43.28
N ASN A 68 -39.13 7.03 44.15
CA ASN A 68 -38.83 7.28 45.56
C ASN A 68 -38.52 5.99 46.35
N LYS A 69 -38.96 4.83 45.86
CA LYS A 69 -38.60 3.52 46.41
C LYS A 69 -37.21 3.05 45.98
N MET A 70 -36.63 3.62 44.91
CA MET A 70 -35.29 3.26 44.45
C MET A 70 -34.23 4.00 45.25
N LYS A 71 -33.56 3.28 46.15
CA LYS A 71 -32.39 3.81 46.86
C LYS A 71 -31.14 3.55 46.03
N ILE A 72 -30.77 4.51 45.18
CA ILE A 72 -29.52 4.46 44.42
C ILE A 72 -28.39 4.89 45.35
N THR A 73 -27.67 3.92 45.90
CA THR A 73 -26.39 4.20 46.57
C THR A 73 -25.32 4.27 45.49
N SER A 74 -24.77 5.47 45.25
CA SER A 74 -23.51 5.62 44.54
C SER A 74 -22.43 4.93 45.36
N THR A 75 -22.08 3.70 45.04
CA THR A 75 -20.77 3.17 45.42
C THR A 75 -19.76 3.92 44.58
N ASP A 76 -19.02 4.84 45.21
CA ASP A 76 -17.82 5.40 44.60
C ASP A 76 -16.99 4.23 44.06
N PRO A 77 -16.45 4.34 42.83
CA PRO A 77 -15.67 3.26 42.27
C PRO A 77 -14.54 2.93 43.23
N VAL A 78 -14.39 1.64 43.59
CA VAL A 78 -13.26 1.16 44.40
C VAL A 78 -12.00 1.82 43.87
N GLU A 79 -11.29 2.55 44.73
CA GLU A 79 -10.09 3.29 44.36
C GLU A 79 -9.23 2.39 43.48
N ARG A 80 -9.02 2.82 42.22
CA ARG A 80 -8.15 2.08 41.32
C ARG A 80 -6.81 2.00 42.03
N TRP A 81 -6.29 0.78 42.18
CA TRP A 81 -4.98 0.50 42.77
C TRP A 81 -3.89 1.12 41.87
N THR A 82 -3.76 2.44 41.87
CA THR A 82 -2.63 3.10 41.25
C THR A 82 -1.46 2.84 42.17
N SER A 83 -0.47 2.11 41.68
CA SER A 83 0.79 1.90 42.39
C SER A 83 1.30 3.23 42.96
N THR A 84 1.55 3.27 44.27
CA THR A 84 2.15 4.44 44.94
C THR A 84 3.62 4.62 44.59
N LYS A 85 4.23 3.68 43.87
CA LYS A 85 5.58 3.83 43.34
C LYS A 85 5.55 4.79 42.17
N ASP A 86 6.38 5.82 42.25
CA ASP A 86 6.63 6.76 41.16
C ASP A 86 7.07 5.99 39.90
N LEU A 87 6.52 6.39 38.76
CA LEU A 87 6.93 5.86 37.47
C LEU A 87 8.39 6.27 37.18
N PRO A 88 9.14 5.45 36.43
CA PRO A 88 10.48 5.83 36.01
C PRO A 88 10.45 7.16 35.26
N THR A 89 11.22 8.14 35.73
CA THR A 89 11.48 9.39 35.02
C THR A 89 12.71 9.25 34.14
N ARG A 90 12.85 10.10 33.12
CA ARG A 90 14.02 10.09 32.22
C ARG A 90 15.36 10.24 32.96
N GLU A 91 15.35 10.91 34.10
CA GLU A 91 16.51 11.08 34.97
C GLU A 91 16.86 9.79 35.73
N SER A 92 15.84 9.05 36.18
CA SER A 92 16.03 7.74 36.82
C SER A 92 16.60 6.72 35.83
N GLU A 93 16.16 6.74 34.56
CA GLU A 93 16.72 5.86 33.52
C GLU A 93 18.19 6.17 33.21
N PHE A 94 18.59 7.44 33.30
CA PHE A 94 19.96 7.85 33.06
C PHE A 94 20.93 7.31 34.13
N LEU A 95 20.45 7.17 35.38
CA LEU A 95 21.22 6.60 36.49
C LEU A 95 21.63 5.15 36.23
N HIS A 96 20.77 4.40 35.55
CA HIS A 96 20.93 2.97 35.31
C HIS A 96 21.48 2.63 33.92
N ARG A 97 21.85 3.65 33.13
CA ARG A 97 22.37 3.49 31.77
C ARG A 97 23.66 2.65 31.70
N ASN A 98 24.44 2.65 32.78
CA ASN A 98 25.70 1.93 32.86
C ASN A 98 25.59 0.60 33.63
N ASP A 99 24.41 0.27 34.18
CA ASP A 99 24.19 -0.98 34.90
C ASP A 99 23.96 -2.11 33.89
N PRO A 100 24.85 -3.13 33.79
CA PRO A 100 24.71 -4.21 32.81
C PRO A 100 23.46 -5.06 33.03
N ILE A 101 22.91 -5.03 34.24
CA ILE A 101 21.74 -5.79 34.66
C ILE A 101 20.44 -5.07 34.26
N TRP A 102 20.49 -3.73 34.15
CA TRP A 102 19.36 -2.88 33.81
C TRP A 102 19.21 -2.78 32.29
N GLU A 103 18.41 -3.66 31.71
CA GLU A 103 17.97 -3.51 30.33
C GLU A 103 16.45 -3.57 30.28
N TYR A 104 15.87 -2.88 29.29
CA TYR A 104 14.41 -2.77 29.11
C TYR A 104 13.65 -2.14 30.29
N GLY A 105 14.34 -1.44 31.20
CA GLY A 105 13.74 -0.67 32.29
C GLY A 105 13.36 -1.50 33.53
N PHE A 106 13.89 -2.72 33.67
CA PHE A 106 13.67 -3.56 34.85
C PHE A 106 14.95 -4.29 35.31
N TYR A 107 15.06 -4.53 36.62
CA TYR A 107 16.07 -5.42 37.18
C TYR A 107 15.59 -6.87 37.06
N GLU A 108 16.40 -7.72 36.44
CA GLU A 108 16.11 -9.15 36.44
C GLU A 108 16.61 -9.81 37.74
N PRO A 109 15.79 -10.68 38.36
CA PRO A 109 16.22 -11.50 39.49
C PRO A 109 17.31 -12.48 39.04
N SER A 110 18.20 -12.83 39.97
CA SER A 110 19.21 -13.85 39.73
C SER A 110 18.57 -15.19 39.33
N PRO A 111 19.24 -16.02 38.51
CA PRO A 111 18.67 -17.25 37.97
C PRO A 111 18.19 -18.23 39.05
N GLU A 112 18.81 -18.19 40.23
CA GLU A 112 18.46 -19.00 41.41
C GLU A 112 17.12 -18.60 42.04
N ARG A 113 16.70 -17.33 41.90
CA ARG A 113 15.46 -16.81 42.49
C ARG A 113 14.26 -16.98 41.56
N ILE A 114 14.49 -17.44 40.33
CA ILE A 114 13.42 -17.63 39.35
C ILE A 114 12.72 -18.96 39.65
N PRO A 115 11.40 -18.95 39.88
CA PRO A 115 10.66 -20.19 40.10
C PRO A 115 10.64 -21.06 38.83
N LYS A 116 10.52 -22.37 39.02
CA LYS A 116 10.39 -23.34 37.92
C LYS A 116 9.16 -23.00 37.05
N ASN A 117 9.25 -23.27 35.75
CA ASN A 117 8.21 -22.96 34.76
C ASN A 117 7.88 -21.46 34.62
N LYS A 118 8.80 -20.56 35.00
CA LYS A 118 8.70 -19.14 34.67
C LYS A 118 9.93 -18.68 33.88
N LEU A 119 9.68 -17.77 32.95
CA LEU A 119 10.71 -17.13 32.14
C LEU A 119 10.83 -15.67 32.54
N MET A 120 12.06 -15.17 32.42
CA MET A 120 12.26 -13.73 32.38
C MET A 120 11.79 -13.16 31.05
N PHE A 121 11.42 -11.89 31.04
CA PHE A 121 10.96 -11.23 29.82
C PHE A 121 12.09 -11.18 28.78
N ARG A 122 13.34 -10.88 29.18
CA ARG A 122 14.50 -10.93 28.28
C ARG A 122 14.69 -12.33 27.69
N GLU A 123 14.70 -13.35 28.54
CA GLU A 123 14.87 -14.75 28.12
C GLU A 123 13.77 -15.21 27.18
N ALA A 124 12.53 -14.79 27.41
CA ALA A 124 11.42 -15.07 26.51
C ALA A 124 11.65 -14.41 25.15
N LEU A 125 12.05 -13.13 25.10
CA LEU A 125 12.35 -12.44 23.84
C LEU A 125 13.53 -13.07 23.09
N GLU A 126 14.59 -13.46 23.79
CA GLU A 126 15.74 -14.15 23.19
C GLU A 126 15.35 -15.51 22.61
N PHE A 127 14.59 -16.31 23.36
CA PHE A 127 14.05 -17.59 22.89
C PHE A 127 13.20 -17.41 21.64
N MET A 128 12.27 -16.45 21.66
CA MET A 128 11.40 -16.12 20.52
C MET A 128 12.22 -15.69 19.29
N ARG A 129 13.23 -14.83 19.48
CA ARG A 129 14.13 -14.38 18.41
C ARG A 129 14.91 -15.54 17.80
N LEU A 130 15.47 -16.42 18.63
CA LEU A 130 16.22 -17.59 18.16
C LEU A 130 15.31 -18.55 17.37
N ARG A 131 14.10 -18.80 17.86
CA ARG A 131 13.13 -19.66 17.16
C ARG A 131 12.71 -19.06 15.82
N GLN A 132 12.49 -17.74 15.79
CA GLN A 132 12.21 -17.00 14.56
C GLN A 132 13.35 -17.09 13.54
N GLN A 133 14.62 -17.01 13.97
CA GLN A 133 15.76 -17.14 13.06
C GLN A 133 15.83 -18.53 12.43
N ILE A 134 15.46 -19.57 13.18
CA ILE A 134 15.42 -20.97 12.71
C ILE A 134 14.34 -21.15 11.64
N GLU A 135 13.12 -20.69 11.91
CA GLU A 135 11.98 -20.86 10.99
C GLU A 135 11.99 -19.88 9.82
N GLY A 136 12.40 -18.63 10.07
CA GLY A 136 12.24 -17.51 9.15
C GLY A 136 13.46 -17.16 8.30
N SER A 137 14.69 -17.59 8.65
CA SER A 137 15.86 -17.27 7.84
C SER A 137 15.91 -18.13 6.57
N GLN A 138 16.34 -17.53 5.45
CA GLN A 138 16.67 -18.28 4.23
C GLN A 138 18.15 -18.75 4.23
N ASN A 139 18.98 -18.17 5.10
CA ASN A 139 20.41 -18.45 5.15
C ASN A 139 20.71 -19.64 6.09
N PRO A 140 21.36 -20.71 5.61
CA PRO A 140 21.59 -21.91 6.41
C PRO A 140 22.58 -21.69 7.57
N LYS A 141 23.57 -20.80 7.41
CA LYS A 141 24.54 -20.47 8.48
C LYS A 141 23.87 -19.85 9.70
N GLN A 142 22.99 -18.88 9.47
CA GLN A 142 22.23 -18.22 10.54
C GLN A 142 21.30 -19.20 11.27
N LYS A 143 20.73 -20.19 10.56
CA LYS A 143 19.95 -21.25 11.19
C LYS A 143 20.81 -22.09 12.13
N ILE A 144 22.00 -22.51 11.69
CA ILE A 144 22.90 -23.32 12.51
C ILE A 144 23.30 -22.56 13.77
N GLU A 145 23.75 -21.31 13.63
CA GLU A 145 24.09 -20.43 14.76
C GLU A 145 22.92 -20.27 15.74
N ALA A 146 21.70 -20.04 15.24
CA ALA A 146 20.50 -19.92 16.07
C ALA A 146 20.14 -21.23 16.79
N THR A 147 20.31 -22.39 16.14
CA THR A 147 20.09 -23.69 16.80
C THR A 147 21.11 -23.99 17.90
N GLU A 148 22.36 -23.59 17.72
CA GLU A 148 23.41 -23.74 18.73
C GLU A 148 23.17 -22.81 19.91
N ALA A 149 22.78 -21.57 19.64
CA ALA A 149 22.42 -20.61 20.68
C ALA A 149 21.18 -21.06 21.47
N LEU A 150 20.17 -21.63 20.80
CA LEU A 150 18.98 -22.17 21.46
C LEU A 150 19.31 -23.32 22.40
N LYS A 151 20.21 -24.22 21.99
CA LYS A 151 20.69 -25.34 22.83
C LYS A 151 21.48 -24.87 24.06
N LYS A 152 22.19 -23.75 23.95
CA LYS A 152 22.97 -23.16 25.06
C LYS A 152 22.11 -22.32 26.02
N HIS A 153 20.88 -21.97 25.63
CA HIS A 153 20.03 -21.07 26.38
C HIS A 153 19.55 -21.70 27.70
N SER A 154 19.30 -20.87 28.72
CA SER A 154 18.86 -21.34 30.05
C SER A 154 17.38 -21.77 30.10
N ALA A 155 16.53 -21.17 29.26
CA ALA A 155 15.08 -21.40 29.26
C ALA A 155 14.64 -22.85 29.04
N PRO A 156 15.16 -23.60 28.03
CA PRO A 156 14.74 -24.98 27.77
C PRO A 156 15.04 -25.94 28.92
N SER A 157 15.98 -25.59 29.80
CA SER A 157 16.37 -26.41 30.96
C SER A 157 15.46 -26.18 32.17
N ARG A 158 14.72 -25.06 32.23
CA ARG A 158 13.92 -24.63 33.39
C ARG A 158 12.42 -24.66 33.17
N VAL A 159 11.99 -24.67 31.92
CA VAL A 159 10.59 -24.53 31.52
C VAL A 159 10.20 -25.68 30.61
N ASP A 160 9.01 -26.21 30.84
CA ASP A 160 8.45 -27.28 30.03
C ASP A 160 8.35 -26.88 28.55
N ALA A 161 8.67 -27.83 27.68
CA ALA A 161 8.69 -27.60 26.23
C ALA A 161 7.32 -27.19 25.68
N GLU A 162 6.23 -27.71 26.25
CA GLU A 162 4.85 -27.37 25.87
C GLU A 162 4.56 -25.88 26.10
N LEU A 163 4.94 -25.35 27.28
CA LEU A 163 4.72 -23.95 27.62
C LEU A 163 5.54 -23.01 26.71
N LEU A 164 6.73 -23.44 26.29
CA LEU A 164 7.56 -22.68 25.35
C LEU A 164 6.95 -22.64 23.94
N GLU A 165 6.35 -23.73 23.48
CA GLU A 165 5.66 -23.79 22.19
C GLU A 165 4.36 -22.97 22.24
N ASP A 166 3.59 -23.03 23.34
CA ASP A 166 2.42 -22.18 23.54
C ASP A 166 2.78 -20.70 23.47
N ILE A 167 3.83 -20.28 24.18
CA ILE A 167 4.33 -18.89 24.12
C ILE A 167 4.70 -18.53 22.68
N TYR A 168 5.36 -19.43 21.95
CA TYR A 168 5.71 -19.16 20.56
C TYR A 168 4.45 -18.97 19.69
N GLU A 169 3.45 -19.84 19.83
CA GLU A 169 2.21 -19.78 19.06
C GLU A 169 1.40 -18.50 19.34
N TYR A 170 1.26 -18.10 20.61
CA TYR A 170 0.51 -16.89 20.99
C TYR A 170 1.19 -15.59 20.55
N PHE A 171 2.53 -15.52 20.56
CA PHE A 171 3.25 -14.29 20.27
C PHE A 171 3.74 -14.17 18.82
N ARG A 172 3.74 -15.27 18.04
CA ARG A 172 4.04 -15.27 16.61
C ARG A 172 3.24 -14.25 15.78
N PRO A 173 1.92 -14.04 16.01
CA PRO A 173 1.13 -13.09 15.20
C PRO A 173 1.56 -11.61 15.31
N PHE A 174 2.34 -11.23 16.32
CA PHE A 174 2.85 -9.87 16.48
C PHE A 174 4.14 -9.61 15.67
N GLU A 175 4.56 -10.58 14.86
CA GLU A 175 5.72 -10.47 13.98
C GLU A 175 5.46 -9.49 12.82
N ARG A 176 5.96 -8.26 12.96
CA ARG A 176 6.12 -7.35 11.81
C ARG A 176 7.49 -7.58 11.18
N LYS A 177 7.54 -8.35 10.10
CA LYS A 177 8.69 -8.31 9.18
C LYS A 177 8.53 -7.08 8.30
N ASP A 178 9.10 -5.97 8.73
CA ASP A 178 9.32 -4.83 7.84
C ASP A 178 10.39 -5.26 6.82
N LEU A 179 9.94 -5.95 5.77
CA LEU A 179 10.76 -6.24 4.61
C LEU A 179 11.03 -4.90 3.93
N GLN A 180 12.17 -4.30 4.23
CA GLN A 180 12.66 -3.19 3.44
C GLN A 180 12.87 -3.74 2.02
N LYS A 181 12.07 -3.25 1.06
CA LYS A 181 12.31 -3.52 -0.35
C LYS A 181 13.60 -2.80 -0.74
N VAL A 182 14.73 -3.46 -0.53
CA VAL A 182 16.02 -3.00 -1.04
C VAL A 182 16.01 -3.29 -2.53
N VAL A 183 15.60 -2.30 -3.32
CA VAL A 183 15.69 -2.38 -4.78
C VAL A 183 17.17 -2.23 -5.15
N ASN A 184 17.67 -3.11 -6.01
CA ASN A 184 19.04 -3.04 -6.49
C ASN A 184 19.25 -1.69 -7.20
N ARG A 185 20.29 -0.92 -6.81
CA ARG A 185 20.57 0.40 -7.40
C ARG A 185 20.69 0.35 -8.92
N ARG A 186 21.17 -0.76 -9.47
CA ARG A 186 21.28 -0.98 -10.92
C ARG A 186 19.90 -1.07 -11.60
N GLU A 187 18.95 -1.75 -10.98
CA GLU A 187 17.58 -1.87 -11.49
C GLU A 187 16.84 -0.54 -11.40
N LEU A 188 17.07 0.23 -10.33
CA LEU A 188 16.55 1.59 -10.19
C LEU A 188 17.11 2.53 -11.26
N ALA A 189 18.42 2.47 -11.53
CA ALA A 189 19.06 3.25 -12.58
C ALA A 189 18.51 2.87 -13.96
N ALA A 190 18.38 1.57 -14.26
CA ALA A 190 17.80 1.11 -15.52
C ALA A 190 16.34 1.54 -15.70
N LEU A 191 15.54 1.53 -14.63
CA LEU A 191 14.16 2.03 -14.65
C LEU A 191 14.12 3.54 -14.87
N GLN A 192 15.03 4.29 -14.25
CA GLN A 192 15.13 5.74 -14.39
C GLN A 192 15.56 6.13 -15.81
N ASP A 193 16.54 5.44 -16.38
CA ASP A 193 16.98 5.63 -17.77
C ASP A 193 15.87 5.29 -18.75
N HIS A 194 15.06 4.27 -18.45
CA HIS A 194 13.88 3.92 -19.25
C HIS A 194 12.78 5.00 -19.19
N LEU A 195 12.46 5.51 -17.99
CA LEU A 195 11.50 6.61 -17.80
C LEU A 195 11.94 7.90 -18.51
N GLN A 196 13.24 8.10 -18.63
CA GLN A 196 13.84 9.26 -19.29
C GLN A 196 14.10 9.04 -20.80
N ASN A 197 13.67 7.90 -21.37
CA ASN A 197 13.92 7.51 -22.77
C ASN A 197 15.42 7.46 -23.16
N ASN A 198 16.33 7.36 -22.20
CA ASN A 198 17.78 7.26 -22.42
C ASN A 198 18.26 5.81 -22.61
N SER A 199 17.37 4.82 -22.45
CA SER A 199 17.73 3.42 -22.61
C SER A 199 17.93 3.05 -24.09
N ASP A 200 19.12 2.54 -24.41
CA ASP A 200 19.39 1.88 -25.68
C ASP A 200 18.43 0.69 -25.84
N GLN A 201 17.42 0.84 -26.71
CA GLN A 201 16.36 -0.16 -26.89
C GLN A 201 16.91 -1.53 -27.31
N ARG A 202 18.16 -1.59 -27.80
CA ARG A 202 18.87 -2.83 -28.15
C ARG A 202 19.15 -3.72 -26.93
N MET A 203 19.42 -3.15 -25.75
CA MET A 203 19.75 -3.90 -24.53
C MET A 203 18.50 -4.54 -23.87
N LEU A 204 17.30 -4.05 -24.19
CA LEU A 204 16.03 -4.67 -23.77
C LEU A 204 15.78 -6.02 -24.46
N TYR A 205 16.41 -6.28 -25.61
CA TYR A 205 16.24 -7.51 -26.37
C TYR A 205 17.21 -8.62 -25.95
N GLU A 206 18.41 -8.28 -25.42
CA GLU A 206 19.30 -9.25 -24.80
C GLU A 206 18.73 -9.79 -23.47
N GLU A 207 17.96 -8.99 -22.75
CA GLU A 207 17.10 -9.47 -21.66
C GLU A 207 15.80 -10.14 -22.19
N ALA A 208 15.94 -11.13 -23.07
CA ALA A 208 14.85 -11.92 -23.65
C ALA A 208 13.88 -12.57 -22.63
N GLY A 209 14.21 -12.52 -21.33
CA GLY A 209 13.30 -12.84 -20.22
C GLY A 209 12.15 -11.84 -20.02
N ARG A 210 12.34 -10.55 -20.33
CA ARG A 210 11.35 -9.47 -20.07
C ARG A 210 10.34 -9.22 -21.19
N LEU A 211 10.50 -9.89 -22.34
CA LEU A 211 9.42 -9.99 -23.34
C LEU A 211 8.16 -10.63 -22.74
N LYS A 212 8.31 -11.48 -21.70
CA LYS A 212 7.19 -12.06 -20.95
C LYS A 212 6.34 -10.99 -20.25
N ASP A 213 6.95 -9.89 -19.81
CA ASP A 213 6.27 -8.86 -19.03
C ASP A 213 5.56 -7.84 -19.94
N THR A 214 6.10 -7.58 -21.13
CA THR A 214 5.41 -6.74 -22.13
C THR A 214 4.31 -7.49 -22.88
N LEU A 215 4.38 -8.83 -22.98
CA LEU A 215 3.33 -9.70 -23.53
C LEU A 215 2.26 -10.08 -22.48
N SER A 216 2.43 -9.67 -21.22
CA SER A 216 1.54 -10.01 -20.08
C SER A 216 0.10 -9.52 -20.22
N VAL A 217 -0.16 -8.59 -21.14
CA VAL A 217 -1.51 -8.06 -21.40
C VAL A 217 -2.45 -9.12 -22.02
N ASN A 218 -1.92 -10.22 -22.55
CA ASN A 218 -2.71 -11.35 -23.06
C ASN A 218 -2.18 -12.70 -22.55
N ALA A 219 -2.65 -13.12 -21.37
CA ALA A 219 -2.29 -14.40 -20.74
C ALA A 219 -2.45 -15.63 -21.65
N LYS A 220 -3.39 -15.60 -22.60
CA LYS A 220 -3.62 -16.69 -23.57
C LYS A 220 -2.49 -16.81 -24.59
N PHE A 221 -1.98 -15.69 -25.09
CA PHE A 221 -0.86 -15.67 -26.04
C PHE A 221 0.44 -16.16 -25.39
N LEU A 222 0.64 -15.82 -24.12
CA LEU A 222 1.81 -16.27 -23.34
C LEU A 222 1.86 -17.79 -23.17
N ASN A 223 0.71 -18.42 -22.92
CA ASN A 223 0.65 -19.88 -22.78
C ASN A 223 0.88 -20.57 -24.12
N GLU A 224 0.31 -20.03 -25.21
CA GLU A 224 0.54 -20.56 -26.55
C GLU A 224 2.02 -20.39 -26.96
N TYR A 225 2.60 -19.20 -26.79
CA TYR A 225 4.02 -18.92 -27.11
C TYR A 225 5.01 -19.78 -26.32
N ARG A 226 4.70 -20.17 -25.09
CA ARG A 226 5.54 -21.09 -24.29
C ARG A 226 5.55 -22.51 -24.84
N ASN A 227 4.47 -22.93 -25.48
CA ASN A 227 4.30 -24.28 -26.02
C ASN A 227 4.80 -24.41 -27.47
N LEU A 228 5.28 -23.32 -28.09
CA LEU A 228 5.86 -23.34 -29.44
C LEU A 228 7.28 -23.91 -29.44
N ASP A 229 7.68 -24.48 -30.57
CA ASP A 229 9.06 -24.89 -30.84
C ASP A 229 9.98 -23.67 -31.05
N ASP A 230 11.28 -23.83 -30.82
CA ASP A 230 12.22 -22.69 -30.83
C ASP A 230 12.33 -22.00 -32.20
N THR A 231 12.18 -22.75 -33.29
CA THR A 231 12.15 -22.21 -34.67
C THR A 231 10.88 -21.40 -34.94
N GLU A 232 9.76 -21.74 -34.31
CA GLU A 232 8.49 -21.01 -34.42
C GLU A 232 8.51 -19.76 -33.56
N LYS A 233 9.14 -19.81 -32.38
CA LYS A 233 9.38 -18.64 -31.54
C LYS A 233 10.20 -17.59 -32.26
N GLU A 234 11.23 -17.97 -33.01
CA GLU A 234 12.03 -17.05 -33.83
C GLU A 234 11.20 -16.35 -34.91
N LYS A 235 10.36 -17.09 -35.64
CA LYS A 235 9.46 -16.50 -36.64
C LYS A 235 8.47 -15.52 -36.03
N VAL A 236 7.94 -15.83 -34.85
CA VAL A 236 7.04 -14.92 -34.10
C VAL A 236 7.79 -13.66 -33.67
N ARG A 237 9.05 -13.78 -33.22
CA ARG A 237 9.88 -12.62 -32.88
C ARG A 237 10.13 -11.73 -34.10
N GLU A 238 10.51 -12.31 -35.22
CA GLU A 238 10.73 -11.57 -36.48
C GLU A 238 9.47 -10.85 -36.96
N ALA A 239 8.31 -11.50 -36.87
CA ALA A 239 7.02 -10.88 -37.21
C ALA A 239 6.67 -9.71 -36.29
N ILE A 240 6.92 -9.84 -34.98
CA ILE A 240 6.72 -8.75 -34.01
C ILE A 240 7.68 -7.60 -34.29
N MET A 241 8.94 -7.88 -34.64
CA MET A 241 9.91 -6.85 -35.00
C MET A 241 9.45 -6.05 -36.21
N LYS A 242 9.02 -6.73 -37.29
CA LYS A 242 8.53 -6.05 -38.50
C LYS A 242 7.32 -5.17 -38.21
N LEU A 243 6.32 -5.69 -37.50
CA LEU A 243 5.13 -4.92 -37.12
C LEU A 243 5.47 -3.66 -36.30
N ARG A 244 6.43 -3.77 -35.39
CA ARG A 244 6.85 -2.62 -34.57
C ARG A 244 7.67 -1.61 -35.37
N GLN A 245 8.50 -2.05 -36.32
CA GLN A 245 9.21 -1.15 -37.24
C GLN A 245 8.21 -0.39 -38.11
N GLU A 246 7.24 -1.07 -38.69
CA GLU A 246 6.16 -0.43 -39.48
C GLU A 246 5.36 0.57 -38.63
N GLU A 247 5.06 0.24 -37.37
CA GLU A 247 4.38 1.15 -36.45
C GLU A 247 5.25 2.36 -36.08
N HIS A 248 6.54 2.16 -35.85
CA HIS A 248 7.50 3.25 -35.63
C HIS A 248 7.58 4.19 -36.83
N GLU A 249 7.66 3.66 -38.06
CA GLU A 249 7.64 4.46 -39.28
C GLU A 249 6.32 5.22 -39.44
N ARG A 250 5.19 4.59 -39.15
CA ARG A 250 3.87 5.25 -39.17
C ARG A 250 3.79 6.39 -38.16
N LEU A 251 4.27 6.15 -36.94
CA LEU A 251 4.27 7.17 -35.88
C LEU A 251 5.25 8.30 -36.19
N GLY A 252 6.41 7.99 -36.76
CA GLY A 252 7.37 8.99 -37.24
C GLY A 252 6.78 9.89 -38.33
N LYS A 253 6.09 9.32 -39.31
CA LYS A 253 5.36 10.10 -40.33
C LYS A 253 4.31 11.01 -39.70
N ARG A 254 3.53 10.47 -38.75
CA ARG A 254 2.49 11.24 -38.05
C ARG A 254 3.07 12.36 -37.18
N LEU A 255 4.23 12.15 -36.56
CA LEU A 255 4.94 13.20 -35.81
C LEU A 255 5.43 14.30 -36.74
N ALA A 256 6.00 13.95 -37.89
CA ALA A 256 6.41 14.94 -38.89
C ALA A 256 5.21 15.75 -39.43
N GLU A 257 4.06 15.11 -39.65
CA GLU A 257 2.81 15.80 -40.01
C GLU A 257 2.36 16.77 -38.90
N ILE A 258 2.44 16.35 -37.63
CA ILE A 258 2.10 17.21 -36.49
C ILE A 258 3.04 18.42 -36.43
N GLU A 259 4.35 18.22 -36.56
CA GLU A 259 5.32 19.31 -36.57
C GLU A 259 5.08 20.32 -37.70
N LEU A 260 4.66 19.85 -38.89
CA LEU A 260 4.28 20.71 -40.00
C LEU A 260 3.03 21.53 -39.66
N THR A 261 1.98 20.90 -39.12
CA THR A 261 0.77 21.60 -38.70
C THR A 261 1.02 22.61 -37.57
N GLU A 262 1.96 22.32 -36.67
CA GLU A 262 2.36 23.25 -35.61
C GLU A 262 3.07 24.47 -36.19
N LYS A 263 3.98 24.29 -37.16
CA LYS A 263 4.65 25.40 -37.86
C LYS A 263 3.66 26.27 -38.62
N GLU A 264 2.75 25.66 -39.38
CA GLU A 264 1.68 26.39 -40.10
C GLU A 264 0.76 27.15 -39.14
N SER A 265 0.40 26.53 -38.00
CA SER A 265 -0.41 27.19 -36.97
C SER A 265 0.32 28.36 -36.32
N ALA A 266 1.63 28.23 -36.07
CA ALA A 266 2.46 29.29 -35.50
C ALA A 266 2.61 30.47 -36.47
N GLU A 267 2.78 30.20 -37.77
CA GLU A 267 2.82 31.22 -38.82
C GLU A 267 1.46 31.93 -38.96
N ALA A 268 0.35 31.19 -38.94
CA ALA A 268 -1.00 31.76 -38.96
C ALA A 268 -1.32 32.63 -37.72
N ILE A 269 -0.76 32.29 -36.55
CA ILE A 269 -0.86 33.13 -35.34
C ILE A 269 -0.01 34.40 -35.48
N ARG A 270 1.18 34.31 -36.09
CA ARG A 270 2.04 35.48 -36.34
C ARG A 270 1.41 36.44 -37.34
N THR A 271 0.83 35.96 -38.44
CA THR A 271 0.15 36.82 -39.42
C THR A 271 -1.10 37.47 -38.83
N LYS A 272 -1.92 36.74 -38.07
CA LYS A 272 -3.07 37.33 -37.35
C LYS A 272 -2.67 38.39 -36.33
N ARG A 273 -1.56 38.21 -35.61
CA ARG A 273 -1.02 39.24 -34.70
C ARG A 273 -0.55 40.48 -35.46
N ALA A 274 0.10 40.31 -36.61
CA ALA A 274 0.55 41.41 -37.46
C ALA A 274 -0.63 42.21 -38.06
N GLU A 275 -1.70 41.54 -38.47
CA GLU A 275 -2.94 42.17 -38.97
C GLU A 275 -3.74 42.88 -37.87
N GLN A 276 -3.62 42.44 -36.62
CA GLN A 276 -4.22 43.13 -35.47
C GLN A 276 -3.43 44.36 -35.07
N SER A 277 -2.09 44.35 -35.18
CA SER A 277 -1.25 45.53 -34.92
C SER A 277 -1.38 46.60 -35.99
N SER A 278 -1.57 46.25 -37.26
CA SER A 278 -1.78 47.26 -38.32
C SER A 278 -3.15 47.94 -38.23
N LYS A 279 -4.18 47.24 -37.73
CA LYS A 279 -5.52 47.81 -37.50
C LYS A 279 -5.64 48.69 -36.25
N SER A 280 -4.71 48.59 -35.30
CA SER A 280 -4.65 49.50 -34.14
C SER A 280 -3.97 50.83 -34.49
N ASP A 281 -3.09 50.85 -35.48
CA ASP A 281 -2.37 52.06 -35.91
C ASP A 281 -3.19 52.95 -36.86
N GLU A 282 -4.21 52.42 -37.55
CA GLU A 282 -5.14 53.20 -38.40
C GLU A 282 -6.30 53.87 -37.62
N LYS A 283 -6.40 53.66 -36.30
CA LYS A 283 -7.47 54.22 -35.45
C LYS A 283 -7.00 55.24 -34.41
N SER A 284 -5.74 55.68 -34.47
CA SER A 284 -5.21 56.76 -33.63
C SER A 284 -5.06 58.07 -34.41
#